data_AF-A0A1Y5PZD8-F1
#
_entry.id   AF-A0A1Y5PZD8-F1
#
_cell.length_a   1.000
_cell.length_b   1.000
_cell.length_c   1.000
_cell.angle_alpha   90.00
_cell.angle_beta   90.00
_cell.angle_gamma   90.00
#
_symmetry.space_group_name_H-M   'P 1'
#
loop_
_entity.id
_entity.type
_entity.pdbx_description
1 polymer ?
#
loop_
_entity_poly.entity_id
_entity_poly.type
_entity_poly.pdbx_seq_one_letter_code
_entity_poly.pdbx_strand_id
1 'polypeptide(L)'
;MKIPYLTGITAALLLATGMAVAAEPTPAQRRAVDAYAAGQRRAEVTESLVADLNGDGKGEVVAHIHWFEDHFSRLVVFADTGKGLQKVAQSEVGLGLVTRITASGGLIRVEALWRPDSGGMPSVEKTATYRMQGNQVVEVAAQPAVARAASAANAAAPLPPLGLVAGYYTTSGYCRNSTEYFAYDGKRAGMVMQHATDLVPVAALKKKGKWWTSDGADWAVMVETPTRVWVALADETPEELCPADQVPAWVRERSRQ
;
A
#
# COMPACT_ATOMS: atom_id res chain seq x y z
N MET A 1 -4.16 -58.76 -49.28
CA MET A 1 -3.35 -57.67 -48.69
C MET A 1 -4.33 -56.71 -48.03
N LYS A 2 -4.40 -56.65 -46.68
CA LYS A 2 -5.35 -55.81 -45.93
C LYS A 2 -4.57 -54.67 -45.28
N ILE A 3 -4.96 -53.42 -45.56
CA ILE A 3 -4.39 -52.20 -44.98
C ILE A 3 -5.35 -51.74 -43.88
N PRO A 4 -4.95 -51.72 -42.59
CA PRO A 4 -5.78 -51.12 -41.55
C PRO A 4 -5.57 -49.60 -41.52
N TYR A 5 -6.66 -48.86 -41.61
CA TYR A 5 -6.70 -47.41 -41.40
C TYR A 5 -6.60 -47.11 -39.90
N LEU A 6 -5.54 -46.41 -39.49
CA LEU A 6 -5.43 -45.79 -38.16
C LEU A 6 -6.15 -44.45 -38.19
N THR A 7 -7.35 -44.40 -37.63
CA THR A 7 -8.10 -43.17 -37.38
C THR A 7 -7.49 -42.47 -36.17
N GLY A 8 -6.63 -41.49 -36.42
CA GLY A 8 -6.11 -40.60 -35.39
C GLY A 8 -7.17 -39.63 -34.91
N ILE A 9 -7.68 -39.83 -33.70
CA ILE A 9 -8.51 -38.83 -33.01
C ILE A 9 -7.55 -37.82 -32.38
N THR A 10 -7.36 -36.68 -33.04
CA THR A 10 -6.67 -35.53 -32.46
C THR A 10 -7.64 -34.83 -31.50
N ALA A 11 -7.61 -35.19 -30.22
CA ALA A 11 -8.31 -34.45 -29.19
C ALA A 11 -7.57 -33.12 -28.96
N ALA A 12 -8.08 -32.05 -29.57
CA ALA A 12 -7.64 -30.69 -29.27
C ALA A 12 -8.11 -30.33 -27.85
N LEU A 13 -7.20 -30.45 -26.89
CA LEU A 13 -7.40 -30.00 -25.51
C LEU A 13 -7.39 -28.45 -25.52
N LEU A 14 -8.58 -27.84 -25.56
CA LEU A 14 -8.71 -26.40 -25.31
C LEU A 14 -8.39 -26.13 -23.83
N LEU A 15 -7.15 -25.73 -23.56
CA LEU A 15 -6.75 -25.13 -22.29
C LEU A 15 -7.42 -23.76 -22.20
N ALA A 16 -8.59 -23.71 -21.59
CA ALA A 16 -9.18 -22.47 -21.12
C ALA A 16 -8.31 -21.95 -19.96
N THR A 17 -7.25 -21.20 -20.30
CA THR A 17 -6.48 -20.43 -19.32
C THR A 17 -7.31 -19.24 -18.87
N GLY A 18 -8.32 -19.52 -18.03
CA GLY A 18 -8.95 -18.48 -17.23
C GLY A 18 -7.88 -17.92 -16.32
N MET A 19 -7.57 -16.62 -16.46
CA MET A 19 -6.73 -15.93 -15.50
C MET A 19 -7.43 -16.01 -14.14
N ALA A 20 -7.00 -16.94 -13.30
CA ALA A 20 -7.49 -17.03 -11.94
C ALA A 20 -7.12 -15.71 -11.25
N VAL A 21 -8.15 -14.92 -10.93
CA VAL A 21 -8.01 -13.69 -10.17
C VAL A 21 -7.60 -14.09 -8.75
N ALA A 22 -6.69 -13.32 -8.14
CA ALA A 22 -6.32 -13.50 -6.75
C ALA A 22 -7.58 -13.58 -5.85
N ALA A 23 -7.62 -14.59 -4.98
CA ALA A 23 -8.71 -14.81 -4.04
C ALA A 23 -8.36 -14.23 -2.66
N GLU A 24 -9.37 -14.00 -1.83
CA GLU A 24 -9.13 -13.67 -0.42
C GLU A 24 -8.60 -14.89 0.35
N PRO A 25 -7.66 -14.72 1.30
CA PRO A 25 -7.21 -15.83 2.13
C PRO A 25 -8.32 -16.36 3.03
N THR A 26 -8.32 -17.66 3.28
CA THR A 26 -9.22 -18.27 4.26
C THR A 26 -8.93 -17.77 5.69
N PRO A 27 -9.88 -17.88 6.65
CA PRO A 27 -9.61 -17.51 8.04
C PRO A 27 -8.41 -18.25 8.67
N ALA A 28 -8.15 -19.49 8.27
CA ALA A 28 -6.99 -20.24 8.74
C ALA A 28 -5.68 -19.68 8.17
N GLN A 29 -5.66 -19.33 6.88
CA GLN A 29 -4.51 -18.68 6.25
C GLN A 29 -4.22 -17.31 6.86
N ARG A 30 -5.25 -16.46 7.05
CA ARG A 30 -5.10 -15.16 7.72
C ARG A 30 -4.45 -15.30 9.10
N ARG A 31 -5.00 -16.17 9.95
CA ARG A 31 -4.44 -16.42 11.29
C ARG A 31 -2.97 -16.85 11.25
N ALA A 32 -2.57 -17.66 10.27
CA ALA A 32 -1.19 -18.11 10.15
C ALA A 32 -0.24 -16.97 9.73
N VAL A 33 -0.66 -16.12 8.79
CA VAL A 33 0.10 -14.92 8.38
C VAL A 33 0.17 -13.90 9.52
N ASP A 34 -0.93 -13.66 10.22
CA ASP A 34 -0.99 -12.76 11.38
C ASP A 34 -0.08 -13.26 12.50
N ALA A 35 -0.09 -14.57 12.78
CA ALA A 35 0.80 -15.18 13.77
C ALA A 35 2.28 -15.04 13.38
N TYR A 36 2.60 -15.15 12.08
CA TYR A 36 3.95 -14.89 11.60
C TYR A 36 4.38 -13.44 11.87
N ALA A 37 3.54 -12.47 11.52
CA ALA A 37 3.80 -11.04 11.73
C ALA A 37 3.91 -10.69 13.22
N ALA A 38 3.02 -11.24 14.07
CA ALA A 38 3.08 -11.08 15.53
C ALA A 38 4.35 -11.66 16.16
N GLY A 39 4.94 -12.69 15.54
CA GLY A 39 6.25 -13.22 15.92
C GLY A 39 7.44 -12.39 15.45
N GLN A 40 7.23 -11.40 14.59
CA GLN A 40 8.25 -10.42 14.20
C GLN A 40 8.22 -9.21 15.13
N ARG A 41 9.37 -8.57 15.30
CA ARG A 41 9.46 -7.34 16.11
C ARG A 41 8.74 -6.20 15.39
N ARG A 42 7.63 -5.73 15.98
CA ARG A 42 6.82 -4.60 15.50
C ARG A 42 6.49 -4.74 13.99
N ALA A 43 5.76 -5.78 13.62
CA ALA A 43 5.26 -5.94 12.25
C ALA A 43 3.74 -6.09 12.21
N GLU A 44 3.13 -5.67 11.10
CA GLU A 44 1.70 -5.79 10.83
C GLU A 44 1.45 -6.27 9.39
N VAL A 45 0.43 -7.10 9.21
CA VAL A 45 -0.09 -7.50 7.90
C VAL A 45 -1.08 -6.45 7.41
N THR A 46 -0.73 -5.73 6.36
CA THR A 46 -1.54 -4.63 5.82
C THR A 46 -2.49 -5.06 4.71
N GLU A 47 -2.10 -6.06 3.92
CA GLU A 47 -2.89 -6.65 2.84
C GLU A 47 -2.46 -8.12 2.64
N SER A 48 -3.39 -9.01 2.29
CA SER A 48 -3.04 -10.37 1.87
C SER A 48 -4.01 -10.92 0.83
N LEU A 49 -3.49 -11.74 -0.08
CA LEU A 49 -4.25 -12.37 -1.16
C LEU A 49 -3.72 -13.78 -1.44
N VAL A 50 -4.50 -14.60 -2.14
CA VAL A 50 -4.14 -15.96 -2.55
C VAL A 50 -4.04 -16.05 -4.06
N ALA A 51 -2.93 -16.58 -4.57
CA ALA A 51 -2.74 -16.87 -5.98
C ALA A 51 -1.81 -18.07 -6.17
N ASP A 52 -2.00 -18.83 -7.24
CA ASP A 52 -1.03 -19.85 -7.67
C ASP A 52 0.16 -19.15 -8.34
N LEU A 53 1.27 -19.08 -7.62
CA LEU A 53 2.49 -18.39 -8.03
C LEU A 53 3.50 -19.32 -8.70
N ASN A 54 3.40 -20.62 -8.45
CA ASN A 54 4.39 -21.61 -8.89
C ASN A 54 3.87 -22.54 -10.01
N GLY A 55 2.56 -22.52 -10.29
CA GLY A 55 1.88 -23.32 -11.30
C GLY A 55 1.51 -24.74 -10.87
N ASP A 56 1.53 -25.06 -9.58
CA ASP A 56 1.22 -26.40 -9.05
C ASP A 56 -0.28 -26.63 -8.78
N GLY A 57 -1.12 -25.62 -9.05
CA GLY A 57 -2.56 -25.66 -8.81
C GLY A 57 -2.98 -25.40 -7.36
N LYS A 58 -2.04 -25.11 -6.46
CA LYS A 58 -2.29 -24.68 -5.08
C LYS A 58 -2.01 -23.18 -4.96
N GLY A 59 -2.82 -22.51 -4.15
CA GLY A 59 -2.64 -21.09 -3.90
C GLY A 59 -1.60 -20.83 -2.81
N GLU A 60 -0.61 -19.98 -3.11
CA GLU A 60 0.21 -19.32 -2.10
C GLU A 60 -0.49 -18.06 -1.57
N VAL A 61 -0.22 -17.74 -0.31
CA VAL A 61 -0.64 -16.48 0.31
C VAL A 61 0.45 -15.45 0.11
N VAL A 62 0.17 -14.37 -0.61
CA VAL A 62 1.02 -13.18 -0.68
C VAL A 62 0.57 -12.21 0.41
N ALA A 63 1.47 -11.85 1.31
CA ALA A 63 1.21 -10.87 2.35
C ALA A 63 2.09 -9.64 2.15
N HIS A 64 1.47 -8.46 2.23
CA HIS A 64 2.15 -7.21 2.48
C HIS A 64 2.34 -7.09 3.98
N ILE A 65 3.59 -7.11 4.41
CA ILE A 65 3.93 -6.92 5.82
C ILE A 65 4.72 -5.63 5.95
N HIS A 66 4.34 -4.81 6.91
CA HIS A 66 5.04 -3.58 7.27
C HIS A 66 5.80 -3.80 8.58
N TRP A 67 7.08 -3.43 8.62
CA TRP A 67 7.91 -3.46 9.81
C TRP A 67 8.15 -2.04 10.30
N PHE A 68 7.68 -1.73 11.50
CA PHE A 68 7.67 -0.38 12.04
C PHE A 68 9.06 0.13 12.46
N GLU A 69 10.01 -0.75 12.79
CA GLU A 69 11.35 -0.31 13.22
C GLU A 69 12.27 0.06 12.06
N ASP A 70 12.14 -0.67 10.96
CA ASP A 70 13.00 -0.49 9.80
C ASP A 70 12.33 0.33 8.70
N HIS A 71 11.11 0.82 8.96
CA HIS A 71 10.39 1.74 8.10
C HIS A 71 10.17 1.22 6.66
N PHE A 72 10.18 -0.10 6.48
CA PHE A 72 9.98 -0.73 5.18
C PHE A 72 8.82 -1.71 5.19
N SER A 73 8.23 -1.90 4.01
CA SER A 73 7.30 -2.98 3.74
C SER A 73 7.94 -4.03 2.85
N ARG A 74 7.51 -5.29 2.96
CA ARG A 74 7.95 -6.36 2.05
C ARG A 74 6.78 -7.23 1.62
N LEU A 75 6.96 -7.89 0.48
CA LEU A 75 6.15 -9.03 0.10
C LEU A 75 6.69 -10.25 0.83
N VAL A 76 5.82 -11.01 1.48
CA VAL A 76 6.13 -12.33 2.04
C VAL A 76 5.16 -13.33 1.43
N VAL A 77 5.70 -14.42 0.91
CA VAL A 77 4.92 -15.51 0.31
C VAL A 77 4.91 -16.69 1.25
N PHE A 78 3.72 -17.24 1.47
CA PHE A 78 3.51 -18.43 2.27
C PHE A 78 2.87 -19.54 1.45
N ALA A 79 3.34 -20.77 1.65
CA ALA A 79 2.77 -21.95 1.02
C ALA A 79 2.42 -23.02 2.07
N ASP A 80 1.44 -23.86 1.75
CA ASP A 80 1.16 -25.04 2.57
C ASP A 80 2.19 -26.13 2.27
N THR A 81 3.01 -26.45 3.27
CA THR A 81 4.09 -27.43 3.16
C THR A 81 3.66 -28.84 3.59
N GLY A 82 2.36 -29.06 3.85
CA GLY A 82 1.84 -30.25 4.52
C GLY A 82 2.05 -30.24 6.04
N LYS A 83 2.82 -29.28 6.56
CA LYS A 83 2.94 -28.96 7.99
C LYS A 83 2.20 -27.66 8.35
N GLY A 84 1.26 -27.26 7.48
CA GLY A 84 0.60 -25.97 7.53
C GLY A 84 1.34 -24.90 6.73
N LEU A 85 0.78 -23.69 6.82
CA LEU A 85 1.23 -22.53 6.07
C LEU A 85 2.57 -22.01 6.63
N GLN A 86 3.61 -21.97 5.80
CA GLN A 86 4.96 -21.55 6.17
C GLN A 86 5.47 -20.49 5.20
N LYS A 87 6.34 -19.58 5.68
CA LYS A 87 7.04 -18.63 4.81
C LYS A 87 7.93 -19.41 3.85
N VAL A 88 7.76 -19.18 2.55
CA VAL A 88 8.58 -19.80 1.50
C VAL A 88 9.41 -18.79 0.71
N ALA A 89 8.97 -17.54 0.59
CA ALA A 89 9.75 -16.50 -0.07
C ALA A 89 9.48 -15.10 0.51
N GLN A 90 10.37 -14.14 0.23
CA GLN A 90 10.24 -12.75 0.66
C GLN A 90 10.94 -11.81 -0.32
N SER A 91 10.49 -10.55 -0.46
CA SER A 91 11.22 -9.54 -1.23
C SER A 91 12.40 -8.98 -0.45
N GLU A 92 13.56 -8.81 -1.09
CA GLU A 92 14.72 -8.19 -0.46
C GLU A 92 14.55 -6.67 -0.32
N VAL A 93 14.02 -6.07 -1.39
CA VAL A 93 13.79 -4.62 -1.50
C VAL A 93 12.55 -4.23 -0.72
N GLY A 94 12.67 -3.10 -0.01
CA GLY A 94 11.53 -2.43 0.61
C GLY A 94 10.53 -1.96 -0.44
N LEU A 95 9.26 -2.18 -0.18
CA LEU A 95 8.18 -1.56 -0.93
C LEU A 95 7.94 -0.18 -0.30
N GLY A 96 7.74 0.85 -1.13
CA GLY A 96 7.22 2.12 -0.66
C GLY A 96 5.78 1.99 -0.13
N LEU A 97 5.03 3.09 -0.08
CA LEU A 97 3.63 3.05 0.38
C LEU A 97 2.77 2.29 -0.64
N VAL A 98 2.54 1.01 -0.38
CA VAL A 98 1.72 0.14 -1.24
C VAL A 98 0.26 0.59 -1.19
N THR A 99 -0.29 0.80 -2.37
CA THR A 99 -1.69 1.21 -2.58
C THR A 99 -2.57 0.08 -3.09
N ARG A 100 -1.97 -0.92 -3.74
CA ARG A 100 -2.65 -2.12 -4.25
C ARG A 100 -1.66 -3.25 -4.53
N ILE A 101 -2.08 -4.47 -4.21
CA ILE A 101 -1.43 -5.70 -4.68
C ILE A 101 -2.41 -6.52 -5.52
N THR A 102 -1.91 -7.08 -6.61
CA THR A 102 -2.63 -8.09 -7.40
C THR A 102 -1.67 -9.23 -7.70
N ALA A 103 -2.16 -10.46 -7.83
CA ALA A 103 -1.33 -11.58 -8.26
C ALA A 103 -2.10 -12.49 -9.22
N SER A 104 -1.43 -12.92 -10.27
CA SER A 104 -1.98 -13.82 -11.29
C SER A 104 -0.86 -14.36 -12.18
N GLY A 105 -0.98 -15.60 -12.64
CA GLY A 105 -0.06 -16.18 -13.63
C GLY A 105 1.41 -16.19 -13.18
N GLY A 106 1.67 -16.51 -11.91
CA GLY A 106 3.03 -16.52 -11.38
C GLY A 106 3.69 -15.14 -11.22
N LEU A 107 2.90 -14.07 -11.23
CA LEU A 107 3.37 -12.70 -11.08
C LEU A 107 2.58 -11.98 -9.98
N ILE A 108 3.28 -11.14 -9.22
CA ILE A 108 2.72 -10.24 -8.20
C ILE A 108 2.94 -8.81 -8.70
N ARG A 109 1.87 -8.07 -8.95
CA ARG A 109 1.95 -6.66 -9.34
C ARG A 109 1.62 -5.78 -8.14
N VAL A 110 2.53 -4.86 -7.84
CA VAL A 110 2.44 -3.91 -6.73
C VAL A 110 2.34 -2.50 -7.31
N GLU A 111 1.31 -1.76 -6.91
CA GLU A 111 1.18 -0.33 -7.17
C GLU A 111 1.50 0.41 -5.87
N ALA A 112 2.56 1.22 -5.87
CA ALA A 112 3.04 1.90 -4.67
C ALA A 112 3.51 3.33 -4.97
N LEU A 113 3.54 4.17 -3.93
CA LEU A 113 4.21 5.47 -3.93
C LEU A 113 5.63 5.28 -3.40
N TRP A 114 6.64 5.51 -4.23
CA TRP A 114 8.06 5.34 -3.89
C TRP A 114 8.72 6.68 -3.71
N ARG A 115 9.54 6.83 -2.65
CA ARG A 115 10.52 7.91 -2.60
C ARG A 115 11.78 7.48 -3.34
N PRO A 116 12.35 8.34 -4.19
CA PRO A 116 13.73 8.17 -4.62
C PRO A 116 14.65 8.27 -3.40
N ASP A 117 15.73 7.48 -3.36
CA ASP A 117 16.73 7.45 -2.27
C ASP A 117 17.44 8.81 -2.01
N SER A 118 17.11 9.87 -2.77
CA SER A 118 17.70 11.20 -2.64
C SER A 118 16.69 12.18 -2.03
N GLY A 119 16.95 12.54 -0.77
CA GLY A 119 16.08 13.35 0.09
C GLY A 119 15.65 14.68 -0.53
N GLY A 120 14.38 14.75 -0.91
CA GLY A 120 13.70 15.95 -1.40
C GLY A 120 12.92 15.77 -2.69
N MET A 121 13.00 14.61 -3.35
CA MET A 121 12.15 14.34 -4.51
C MET A 121 10.74 13.88 -4.08
N PRO A 122 9.68 14.36 -4.76
CA PRO A 122 8.31 13.93 -4.45
C PRO A 122 8.16 12.43 -4.69
N SER A 123 7.31 11.81 -3.89
CA SER A 123 6.92 10.41 -4.09
C SER A 123 6.40 10.17 -5.53
N VAL A 124 6.95 9.16 -6.20
CA VAL A 124 6.56 8.76 -7.56
C VAL A 124 5.68 7.52 -7.52
N GLU A 125 4.59 7.53 -8.30
CA GLU A 125 3.80 6.32 -8.51
C GLU A 125 4.64 5.30 -9.29
N LYS A 126 4.91 4.16 -8.67
CA LYS A 126 5.61 3.03 -9.29
C LYS A 126 4.67 1.83 -9.35
N THR A 127 4.57 1.23 -10.53
CA THR A 127 4.06 -0.14 -10.69
C THR A 127 5.27 -1.06 -10.86
N ALA A 128 5.46 -1.99 -9.94
CA ALA A 128 6.49 -3.02 -10.01
C ALA A 128 5.83 -4.39 -10.16
N THR A 129 6.48 -5.29 -10.90
CA THR A 129 6.03 -6.67 -11.04
C THR A 129 7.10 -7.58 -10.46
N TYR A 130 6.68 -8.53 -9.64
CA TYR A 130 7.55 -9.46 -8.95
C TYR A 130 7.20 -10.90 -9.33
N ARG A 131 8.17 -11.78 -9.18
CA ARG A 131 7.99 -13.23 -9.32
C ARG A 131 8.71 -13.94 -8.18
N MET A 132 8.16 -15.05 -7.74
CA MET A 132 8.84 -15.94 -6.80
C MET A 132 9.96 -16.69 -7.54
N GLN A 133 11.19 -16.61 -7.04
CA GLN A 133 12.34 -17.34 -7.54
C GLN A 133 13.05 -18.02 -6.37
N GLY A 134 12.81 -19.32 -6.21
CA GLY A 134 13.28 -20.06 -5.03
C GLY A 134 12.67 -19.47 -3.75
N ASN A 135 13.52 -19.04 -2.83
CA ASN A 135 13.10 -18.43 -1.55
C ASN A 135 13.03 -16.89 -1.59
N GLN A 136 13.07 -16.29 -2.77
CA GLN A 136 13.04 -14.84 -2.95
C GLN A 136 11.85 -14.41 -3.81
N VAL A 137 11.38 -13.18 -3.57
CA VAL A 137 10.44 -12.47 -4.44
C VAL A 137 11.23 -11.38 -5.15
N VAL A 138 11.54 -11.62 -6.42
CA VAL A 138 12.42 -10.75 -7.21
C VAL A 138 11.58 -9.86 -8.12
N GLU A 139 11.97 -8.59 -8.26
CA GLU A 139 11.37 -7.70 -9.25
C GLU A 139 11.73 -8.23 -10.65
N VAL A 140 10.73 -8.56 -11.45
CA VAL A 140 10.91 -8.96 -12.84
C VAL A 140 11.17 -7.67 -13.61
N ALA A 141 12.35 -7.56 -14.23
CA ALA A 141 12.85 -6.38 -14.93
C ALA A 141 11.70 -5.58 -15.54
N ALA A 142 11.54 -4.34 -15.05
CA ALA A 142 10.45 -3.48 -15.47
C ALA A 142 10.42 -3.43 -16.99
N GLN A 143 9.34 -3.94 -17.58
CA GLN A 143 8.99 -3.52 -18.93
C GLN A 143 8.94 -1.99 -18.85
N PRO A 144 9.77 -1.26 -19.62
CA PRO A 144 10.07 0.14 -19.36
C PRO A 144 8.76 0.86 -19.11
N ALA A 145 8.59 1.35 -17.89
CA ALA A 145 7.41 2.08 -17.51
C ALA A 145 7.30 3.23 -18.50
N VAL A 146 6.29 3.19 -19.36
CA VAL A 146 5.91 4.39 -20.10
C VAL A 146 5.48 5.33 -19.01
N ALA A 147 6.38 6.22 -18.59
CA ALA A 147 6.13 7.21 -17.55
C ALA A 147 4.95 8.06 -18.05
N ARG A 148 3.74 7.68 -17.64
CA ARG A 148 2.55 8.45 -17.90
C ARG A 148 2.64 9.63 -16.95
N ALA A 149 3.06 10.78 -17.47
CA ALA A 149 2.86 12.04 -16.79
C ALA A 149 1.37 12.12 -16.41
N ALA A 150 1.09 12.29 -15.13
CA ALA A 150 -0.27 12.41 -14.62
C ALA A 150 -0.92 13.63 -15.31
N SER A 151 -1.90 13.38 -16.18
CA SER A 151 -2.66 14.45 -16.84
C SER A 151 -3.56 15.13 -15.82
N ALA A 152 -3.23 16.36 -15.46
CA ALA A 152 -4.06 17.23 -14.63
C ALA A 152 -5.26 17.75 -15.45
N ALA A 153 -6.40 17.08 -15.36
CA ALA A 153 -7.72 17.69 -15.64
C ALA A 153 -8.87 16.75 -15.25
N ASN A 154 -9.51 17.02 -14.12
CA ASN A 154 -10.98 17.07 -14.03
C ASN A 154 -11.38 17.62 -12.66
N ALA A 155 -11.98 18.79 -12.66
CA ALA A 155 -12.55 19.43 -11.48
C ALA A 155 -13.88 18.75 -11.14
N ALA A 156 -13.93 18.04 -10.01
CA ALA A 156 -15.14 17.49 -9.42
C ALA A 156 -15.72 18.46 -8.37
N ALA A 157 -17.05 18.52 -8.27
CA ALA A 157 -17.79 19.33 -7.30
C ALA A 157 -17.62 18.82 -5.84
N PRO A 158 -17.75 19.68 -4.81
CA PRO A 158 -17.27 19.39 -3.45
C PRO A 158 -18.31 18.67 -2.57
N LEU A 159 -17.92 17.52 -2.02
CA LEU A 159 -18.35 17.02 -0.71
C LEU A 159 -17.25 17.35 0.32
N PRO A 160 -17.54 17.56 1.61
CA PRO A 160 -16.49 17.74 2.63
C PRO A 160 -15.66 16.46 2.72
N PRO A 161 -14.41 16.42 2.21
CA PRO A 161 -13.81 15.18 1.72
C PRO A 161 -13.43 14.18 2.83
N LEU A 162 -13.12 14.62 4.05
CA LEU A 162 -12.55 13.72 5.06
C LEU A 162 -13.47 13.28 6.19
N GLY A 163 -14.62 13.91 6.41
CA GLY A 163 -15.40 13.67 7.64
C GLY A 163 -14.71 14.13 8.93
N LEU A 164 -13.71 15.00 8.81
CA LEU A 164 -13.00 15.65 9.91
C LEU A 164 -13.55 17.04 10.19
N VAL A 165 -13.38 17.49 11.42
CA VAL A 165 -13.57 18.91 11.77
C VAL A 165 -12.39 19.72 11.22
N ALA A 166 -12.63 20.93 10.72
CA ALA A 166 -11.52 21.78 10.31
C ALA A 166 -10.63 22.12 11.52
N GLY A 167 -9.31 21.95 11.38
CA GLY A 167 -8.38 22.12 12.49
C GLY A 167 -6.98 21.64 12.20
N TYR A 168 -6.19 21.60 13.27
CA TYR A 168 -4.82 21.12 13.28
C TYR A 168 -4.78 19.83 14.06
N TYR A 169 -3.99 18.91 13.56
CA TYR A 169 -3.82 17.58 14.08
C TYR A 169 -2.32 17.33 14.18
N THR A 170 -1.89 16.57 15.16
CA THR A 170 -0.48 16.18 15.30
C THR A 170 -0.42 14.77 15.83
N THR A 171 0.71 14.11 15.66
CA THR A 171 0.99 12.77 16.17
C THR A 171 0.73 12.65 17.69
N SER A 172 0.10 11.55 18.12
CA SER A 172 -0.46 11.35 19.46
C SER A 172 0.55 11.48 20.61
N GLY A 173 1.84 11.26 20.36
CA GLY A 173 2.92 11.47 21.33
C GLY A 173 3.27 12.94 21.60
N TYR A 174 2.80 13.87 20.75
CA TYR A 174 3.30 15.25 20.72
C TYR A 174 2.19 16.30 20.71
N CYS A 175 0.98 15.98 21.19
CA CYS A 175 -0.21 16.85 21.11
C CYS A 175 0.02 18.33 21.45
N ARG A 176 0.92 18.61 22.41
CA ARG A 176 1.20 19.98 22.89
C ARG A 176 2.48 20.61 22.34
N ASN A 177 3.44 19.79 21.90
CA ASN A 177 4.82 20.22 21.62
C ASN A 177 5.33 19.74 20.26
N SER A 178 4.43 19.43 19.32
CA SER A 178 4.86 19.02 17.98
C SER A 178 5.47 20.18 17.20
N THR A 179 6.47 19.83 16.39
CA THR A 179 7.02 20.70 15.37
C THR A 179 6.30 20.57 14.03
N GLU A 180 5.38 19.61 13.90
CA GLU A 180 4.68 19.30 12.65
C GLU A 180 3.19 19.06 12.89
N TYR A 181 2.36 19.67 12.06
CA TYR A 181 0.91 19.60 12.18
C TYR A 181 0.28 19.26 10.83
N PHE A 182 -0.62 18.28 10.83
CA PHE A 182 -1.55 18.09 9.73
C PHE A 182 -2.68 19.11 9.85
N ALA A 183 -2.83 19.98 8.86
CA ALA A 183 -3.87 20.99 8.78
C ALA A 183 -4.97 20.55 7.82
N TYR A 184 -6.23 20.73 8.23
CA TYR A 184 -7.39 20.47 7.39
C TYR A 184 -8.39 21.62 7.52
N ASP A 185 -8.80 22.22 6.40
CA ASP A 185 -9.72 23.38 6.40
C ASP A 185 -11.17 23.02 6.04
N GLY A 186 -11.49 21.73 5.93
CA GLY A 186 -12.80 21.24 5.48
C GLY A 186 -12.89 20.99 3.98
N LYS A 187 -11.88 21.39 3.18
CA LYS A 187 -11.82 21.15 1.73
C LYS A 187 -10.44 20.67 1.26
N ARG A 188 -9.41 21.14 1.93
CA ARG A 188 -8.02 20.96 1.58
C ARG A 188 -7.28 20.44 2.82
N ALA A 189 -6.21 19.67 2.62
CA ALA A 189 -5.27 19.37 3.71
C ALA A 189 -3.80 19.59 3.32
N GLY A 190 -2.94 19.73 4.33
CA GLY A 190 -1.50 19.95 4.16
C GLY A 190 -0.73 19.74 5.47
N MET A 191 0.60 19.73 5.38
CA MET A 191 1.49 19.69 6.56
C MET A 191 2.00 21.10 6.88
N VAL A 192 2.03 21.46 8.16
CA VAL A 192 2.51 22.73 8.67
C VAL A 192 3.66 22.46 9.63
N MET A 193 4.85 22.95 9.31
CA MET A 193 6.03 22.81 10.16
C MET A 193 6.24 24.08 10.98
N GLN A 194 6.56 23.95 12.27
CA GLN A 194 6.68 25.04 13.24
C GLN A 194 7.74 26.09 12.85
N HIS A 195 8.78 25.67 12.12
CA HIS A 195 9.89 26.52 11.69
C HIS A 195 9.74 27.04 10.25
N ALA A 196 8.79 26.52 9.47
CA ALA A 196 8.48 27.06 8.15
C ALA A 196 7.44 28.16 8.32
N THR A 197 7.73 29.37 7.85
CA THR A 197 6.71 30.41 7.66
C THR A 197 5.73 30.06 6.55
N ASP A 198 6.07 29.06 5.74
CA ASP A 198 5.28 28.64 4.60
C ASP A 198 4.37 27.49 5.02
N LEU A 199 3.06 27.71 5.02
CA LEU A 199 2.11 26.61 4.90
C LEU A 199 2.44 25.86 3.61
N VAL A 200 2.77 24.56 3.71
CA VAL A 200 2.73 23.71 2.52
C VAL A 200 1.30 23.80 1.99
N PRO A 201 1.11 24.14 0.70
CA PRO A 201 -0.20 24.52 0.19
C PRO A 201 -1.21 23.43 0.51
N VAL A 202 -2.24 23.85 1.23
CA VAL A 202 -3.38 23.02 1.55
C VAL A 202 -4.03 22.66 0.20
N ALA A 203 -3.84 21.42 -0.26
CA ALA A 203 -4.22 21.00 -1.60
C ALA A 203 -5.54 20.22 -1.59
N ALA A 204 -6.20 20.14 -2.75
CA ALA A 204 -7.36 19.28 -2.92
C ALA A 204 -6.95 17.81 -2.76
N LEU A 205 -7.67 17.09 -1.90
CA LEU A 205 -7.39 15.69 -1.62
C LEU A 205 -8.02 14.78 -2.67
N LYS A 206 -7.31 13.69 -2.97
CA LYS A 206 -7.82 12.56 -3.74
C LYS A 206 -7.82 11.31 -2.87
N LYS A 207 -8.91 10.54 -2.95
CA LYS A 207 -9.01 9.25 -2.27
C LYS A 207 -8.31 8.17 -3.11
N LYS A 208 -7.40 7.42 -2.48
CA LYS A 208 -6.74 6.23 -3.03
C LYS A 208 -6.90 5.08 -2.03
N GLY A 209 -7.85 4.19 -2.28
CA GLY A 209 -8.23 3.15 -1.33
C GLY A 209 -8.80 3.75 -0.04
N LYS A 210 -8.18 3.41 1.11
CA LYS A 210 -8.54 3.96 2.43
C LYS A 210 -7.87 5.31 2.77
N TRP A 211 -6.95 5.76 1.93
CA TRP A 211 -6.12 6.94 2.17
C TRP A 211 -6.57 8.14 1.33
N TRP A 212 -6.32 9.34 1.85
CA TRP A 212 -6.50 10.62 1.19
C TRP A 212 -5.16 11.34 1.10
N THR A 213 -4.80 11.81 -0.09
CA THR A 213 -3.53 12.51 -0.31
C THR A 213 -3.69 13.49 -1.47
N SER A 214 -2.81 14.48 -1.57
CA SER A 214 -2.72 15.30 -2.78
C SER A 214 -1.69 14.73 -3.76
N ASP A 215 -1.79 15.05 -5.04
CA ASP A 215 -0.81 14.60 -6.03
C ASP A 215 0.60 15.10 -5.64
N GLY A 216 1.57 14.19 -5.58
CA GLY A 216 2.97 14.51 -5.24
C GLY A 216 3.22 14.83 -3.78
N ALA A 217 2.24 14.66 -2.88
CA ALA A 217 2.48 14.77 -1.45
C ALA A 217 3.20 13.53 -0.89
N ASP A 218 4.15 13.78 0.00
CA ASP A 218 4.83 12.74 0.81
C ASP A 218 4.05 12.38 2.08
N TRP A 219 2.76 12.69 2.11
CA TRP A 219 1.87 12.38 3.22
C TRP A 219 0.53 11.87 2.69
N ALA A 220 -0.11 11.00 3.47
CA ALA A 220 -1.46 10.53 3.25
C ALA A 220 -2.19 10.45 4.59
N VAL A 221 -3.50 10.66 4.57
CA VAL A 221 -4.34 10.59 5.75
C VAL A 221 -5.44 9.56 5.58
N MET A 222 -5.59 8.67 6.55
CA MET A 222 -6.71 7.75 6.66
C MET A 222 -7.61 8.21 7.79
N VAL A 223 -8.89 8.34 7.50
CA VAL A 223 -9.91 8.64 8.52
C VAL A 223 -10.65 7.36 8.80
N GLU A 224 -10.37 6.77 9.97
CA GLU A 224 -11.07 5.56 10.43
C GLU A 224 -12.40 5.94 11.08
N THR A 225 -12.38 6.97 11.93
CA THR A 225 -13.56 7.63 12.49
C THR A 225 -13.30 9.15 12.59
N PRO A 226 -14.32 9.99 12.85
CA PRO A 226 -14.12 11.44 13.01
C PRO A 226 -13.11 11.83 14.10
N THR A 227 -12.85 10.93 15.05
CA THR A 227 -11.91 11.14 16.17
C THR A 227 -10.66 10.26 16.07
N ARG A 228 -10.59 9.35 15.09
CA ARG A 228 -9.47 8.44 14.89
C ARG A 228 -8.91 8.61 13.48
N VAL A 229 -7.85 9.41 13.43
CA VAL A 229 -7.23 9.86 12.19
C VAL A 229 -5.79 9.41 12.20
N TRP A 230 -5.34 8.89 11.08
CA TRP A 230 -3.98 8.41 10.90
C TRP A 230 -3.30 9.25 9.84
N VAL A 231 -2.12 9.79 10.14
CA VAL A 231 -1.23 10.35 9.13
C VAL A 231 -0.15 9.32 8.82
N ALA A 232 0.06 9.05 7.55
CA ALA A 232 1.24 8.34 7.08
C ALA A 232 2.11 9.36 6.36
N LEU A 233 3.28 9.65 6.91
CA LEU A 233 4.36 10.29 6.17
C LEU A 233 5.10 9.18 5.40
N ALA A 234 5.65 9.52 4.25
CA ALA A 234 6.36 8.55 3.42
C ALA A 234 7.52 7.93 4.22
N ASP A 235 7.52 6.60 4.31
CA ASP A 235 8.44 5.77 5.11
C ASP A 235 8.26 5.89 6.63
N GLU A 236 7.17 6.47 7.13
CA GLU A 236 6.88 6.49 8.55
C GLU A 236 5.73 5.53 8.91
N THR A 237 5.75 5.05 10.16
CA THR A 237 4.61 4.33 10.71
C THR A 237 3.40 5.26 10.66
N PRO A 238 2.24 4.83 10.15
CA PRO A 238 1.04 5.63 10.30
C PRO A 238 0.81 5.97 11.77
N GLU A 239 0.80 7.26 12.07
CA GLU A 239 0.66 7.73 13.44
C GLU A 239 -0.76 8.23 13.66
N GLU A 240 -1.35 7.79 14.77
CA GLU A 240 -2.64 8.33 15.21
C GLU A 240 -2.46 9.81 15.58
N LEU A 241 -3.34 10.65 15.06
CA LEU A 241 -3.34 12.07 15.33
C LEU A 241 -4.19 12.41 16.55
N CYS A 242 -3.70 13.33 17.38
CA CYS A 242 -4.47 13.96 18.43
C CYS A 242 -5.71 14.64 17.85
N PRO A 243 -6.85 14.56 18.54
CA PRO A 243 -8.02 15.38 18.25
C PRO A 243 -7.69 16.89 18.19
N ALA A 244 -8.37 17.62 17.31
CA ALA A 244 -8.06 19.02 17.01
C ALA A 244 -8.24 19.98 18.21
N ASP A 245 -9.02 19.60 19.21
CA ASP A 245 -9.20 20.32 20.47
C ASP A 245 -8.02 20.16 21.43
N GLN A 246 -7.15 19.16 21.23
CA GLN A 246 -5.94 18.93 22.02
C GLN A 246 -4.72 19.69 21.48
N VAL A 247 -4.79 20.25 20.27
CA VAL A 247 -3.71 21.04 19.68
C VAL A 247 -3.75 22.49 20.23
N PRO A 248 -2.60 23.05 20.68
CA PRO A 248 -2.55 24.39 21.26
C PRO A 248 -3.12 25.50 20.37
N ALA A 249 -3.75 26.48 21.00
CA ALA A 249 -4.41 27.58 20.29
C ALA A 249 -3.47 28.42 19.40
N TRP A 250 -2.19 28.57 19.79
CA TRP A 250 -1.21 29.36 19.03
C TRP A 250 -0.96 28.80 17.62
N VAL A 251 -1.13 27.48 17.42
CA VAL A 251 -1.01 26.84 16.10
C VAL A 251 -2.14 27.32 15.18
N ARG A 252 -3.35 27.47 15.74
CA ARG A 252 -4.53 27.96 14.99
C ARG A 252 -4.39 29.43 14.59
N GLU A 253 -3.73 30.24 15.40
CA GLU A 253 -3.56 31.68 15.15
C GLU A 253 -2.57 31.96 14.01
N ARG A 254 -1.43 31.25 13.96
CA ARG A 254 -0.42 31.43 12.90
C ARG A 254 -0.95 31.15 11.50
N SER A 255 -1.85 30.18 11.37
CA SER A 255 -2.38 29.77 10.07
C SER A 255 -3.33 30.75 9.39
N ARG A 256 -3.80 31.75 10.14
CA ARG A 256 -4.70 32.79 9.63
C ARG A 256 -3.95 34.01 9.10
N GLN A 257 -2.65 34.09 9.35
CA GLN A 257 -1.76 35.15 8.87
C GLN A 257 -1.22 34.78 7.49
#